data_AF-A0A2N4YS76-F1
#
_entry.id   AF-A0A2N4YS76-F1
#
_cell.length_a   1.000
_cell.length_b   1.000
_cell.length_c   1.000
_cell.angle_alpha   90.00
_cell.angle_beta   90.00
_cell.angle_gamma   90.00
#
_symmetry.space_group_name_H-M   'P 1'
#
loop_
_entity.id
_entity.type
_entity.pdbx_description
1 polymer ?
#
loop_
_entity_poly.entity_id
_entity_poly.type
_entity_poly.pdbx_seq_one_letter_code
_entity_poly.pdbx_strand_id
1 'polypeptide(L)'
;HQNAHDAMADVYATIAMAKLVKTRQPRLFDYLYSHRNKRKLATLIDVPQMKPLVHVSGMFGAARGNTSLVAPLAWHPENRNAVIMVDLAGDMAPLLELDADALRERLYTPRAELGDLPAAPIKLVHLNKCPVLAQANTLRPQDADRLGISIQRCLENAQLLRANPQVREKVVAVYAEAEPFVPSENVDAQLYNGFFSDADRAAMKIVLETEPRNLPALDITFADKRIERLLFNYRARNFPGTLDEHEQQRWLEHRRQVFTPEFLQAYADELQMLYQQYADDKEKLAQLKALWQYAQDIV
;
A
#
# COMPACT_ATOMS: atom_id res chain seq x y z
N HIS A 1 9.04 12.28 -23.74
CA HIS A 1 7.71 12.09 -23.13
C HIS A 1 7.01 13.44 -23.20
N GLN A 2 6.25 13.70 -24.28
CA GLN A 2 5.72 15.06 -24.57
C GLN A 2 4.32 15.30 -23.97
N ASN A 3 3.57 14.24 -23.67
CA ASN A 3 2.27 14.30 -22.98
C ASN A 3 2.34 13.43 -21.71
N ALA A 4 3.09 13.87 -20.70
CA ALA A 4 3.01 13.23 -19.39
C ALA A 4 1.56 13.33 -18.86
N HIS A 5 1.06 12.26 -18.23
CA HIS A 5 -0.31 12.17 -17.71
C HIS A 5 -1.41 11.88 -18.74
N ASP A 6 -1.07 11.59 -20.00
CA ASP A 6 -1.97 10.87 -20.90
C ASP A 6 -1.85 9.36 -20.68
N ALA A 7 -2.99 8.67 -20.55
CA ALA A 7 -3.05 7.25 -20.19
C ALA A 7 -2.28 6.37 -21.20
N MET A 8 -2.38 6.65 -22.50
CA MET A 8 -1.68 5.88 -23.53
C MET A 8 -0.20 6.24 -23.59
N ALA A 9 0.13 7.53 -23.47
CA ALA A 9 1.51 7.99 -23.43
C ALA A 9 2.29 7.35 -22.28
N ASP A 10 1.70 7.24 -21.09
CA ASP A 10 2.33 6.62 -19.93
C ASP A 10 2.52 5.10 -20.10
N VAL A 11 1.58 4.41 -20.76
CA VAL A 11 1.75 3.00 -21.15
C VAL A 11 2.94 2.84 -22.09
N TYR A 12 3.04 3.66 -23.14
CA TYR A 12 4.18 3.60 -24.07
C TYR A 12 5.50 3.96 -23.41
N ALA A 13 5.52 4.97 -22.54
CA ALA A 13 6.70 5.34 -21.76
C ALA A 13 7.16 4.17 -20.86
N THR A 14 6.22 3.50 -20.18
CA THR A 14 6.50 2.33 -19.35
C THR A 14 7.07 1.17 -20.16
N ILE A 15 6.49 0.88 -21.33
CA ILE A 15 7.02 -0.14 -22.24
C ILE A 15 8.42 0.22 -22.72
N ALA A 16 8.66 1.48 -23.07
CA ALA A 16 9.98 1.96 -23.49
C ALA A 16 11.01 1.82 -22.37
N MET A 17 10.65 2.15 -21.12
CA MET A 17 11.51 1.95 -19.96
C MET A 17 11.82 0.47 -19.71
N ALA A 18 10.82 -0.41 -19.79
CA ALA A 18 11.04 -1.85 -19.67
C ALA A 18 11.97 -2.39 -20.77
N LYS A 19 11.78 -1.96 -22.03
CA LYS A 19 12.68 -2.30 -23.15
C LYS A 19 14.10 -1.80 -22.90
N LEU A 20 14.26 -0.56 -22.42
CA LEU A 20 15.57 0.03 -22.14
C LEU A 20 16.32 -0.78 -21.08
N VAL A 21 15.68 -1.10 -19.95
CA VAL A 21 16.31 -1.89 -18.88
C VAL A 21 16.64 -3.30 -19.37
N LYS A 22 15.73 -3.94 -20.10
CA LYS A 22 15.96 -5.28 -20.67
C LYS A 22 17.15 -5.29 -21.64
N THR A 23 17.32 -4.27 -22.47
CA THR A 23 18.45 -4.15 -23.41
C THR A 23 19.77 -3.83 -22.70
N ARG A 24 19.75 -2.90 -21.73
CA ARG A 24 20.98 -2.42 -21.08
C ARG A 24 21.47 -3.32 -19.94
N GLN A 25 20.55 -4.01 -19.25
CA GLN A 25 20.82 -4.86 -18.09
C GLN A 25 19.95 -6.14 -18.11
N PRO A 26 20.11 -7.01 -19.13
CA PRO A 26 19.22 -8.17 -19.33
C PRO A 26 19.21 -9.14 -18.14
N ARG A 27 20.39 -9.44 -17.56
CA ARG A 27 20.50 -10.35 -16.41
C ARG A 27 19.73 -9.83 -15.19
N LEU A 28 19.82 -8.54 -14.89
CA LEU A 28 19.09 -7.92 -13.78
C LEU A 28 17.58 -7.93 -14.07
N PHE A 29 17.18 -7.57 -15.29
CA PHE A 29 15.78 -7.60 -15.70
C PHE A 29 15.17 -8.99 -15.53
N ASP A 30 15.83 -10.03 -16.05
CA ASP A 30 15.35 -11.41 -15.95
C ASP A 30 15.35 -11.92 -14.50
N TYR A 31 16.37 -11.57 -13.73
CA TYR A 31 16.42 -11.86 -12.29
C TYR A 31 15.20 -11.28 -11.57
N LEU A 32 14.95 -9.98 -11.70
CA LEU A 32 13.84 -9.29 -11.04
C LEU A 32 12.49 -9.81 -11.53
N TYR A 33 12.32 -9.98 -12.84
CA TYR A 33 11.10 -10.50 -13.42
C TYR A 33 10.79 -11.90 -12.91
N SER A 34 11.79 -12.77 -12.80
CA SER A 34 11.60 -14.11 -12.24
C SER A 34 11.29 -14.08 -10.74
N HIS A 35 11.90 -13.17 -9.98
CA HIS A 35 11.68 -12.96 -8.54
C HIS A 35 10.45 -12.10 -8.23
N ARG A 36 9.58 -11.79 -9.20
CA ARG A 36 8.23 -11.25 -8.90
C ARG A 36 7.33 -12.27 -8.18
N ASN A 37 7.66 -13.56 -8.29
CA ASN A 37 6.87 -14.65 -7.72
C ASN A 37 7.20 -14.85 -6.23
N LYS A 38 6.17 -14.79 -5.37
CA LYS A 38 6.32 -14.94 -3.91
C LYS A 38 7.05 -16.23 -3.47
N ARG A 39 6.88 -17.35 -4.19
CA ARG A 39 7.56 -18.61 -3.87
C ARG A 39 9.05 -18.54 -4.15
N LYS A 40 9.45 -17.88 -5.25
CA LYS A 40 10.88 -17.64 -5.57
C LYS A 40 11.53 -16.66 -4.60
N LEU A 41 10.81 -15.64 -4.14
CA LEU A 41 11.32 -14.75 -3.10
C LEU A 41 11.52 -15.48 -1.77
N ALA A 42 10.58 -16.35 -1.38
CA ALA A 42 10.66 -17.11 -0.15
C ALA A 42 11.93 -17.99 -0.06
N THR A 43 12.46 -18.49 -1.18
CA THR A 43 13.71 -19.28 -1.17
C THR A 43 14.96 -18.47 -0.82
N LEU A 44 14.89 -17.13 -0.87
CA LEU A 44 15.98 -16.25 -0.44
C LEU A 44 15.97 -16.03 1.09
N ILE A 45 14.83 -16.27 1.74
CA ILE A 45 14.59 -15.90 3.13
C ILE A 45 14.97 -17.07 4.04
N ASP A 46 16.03 -16.87 4.82
CA ASP A 46 16.46 -17.78 5.89
C ASP A 46 16.39 -17.02 7.22
N VAL A 47 15.23 -17.13 7.86
CA VAL A 47 14.95 -16.54 9.16
C VAL A 47 15.88 -17.11 10.24
N PRO A 48 16.01 -18.44 10.43
CA PRO A 48 16.90 -18.99 11.46
C PRO A 48 18.33 -18.45 11.40
N GLN A 49 18.94 -18.36 10.21
CA GLN A 49 20.32 -17.86 10.07
C GLN A 49 20.43 -16.33 10.00
N MET A 50 19.30 -15.60 10.00
CA MET A 50 19.25 -14.16 9.70
C MET A 50 20.10 -13.84 8.47
N LYS A 51 19.89 -14.57 7.37
CA LYS A 51 20.73 -14.44 6.18
C LYS A 51 20.56 -13.03 5.58
N PRO A 52 21.65 -12.22 5.47
CA PRO A 52 21.54 -10.89 4.90
C PRO A 52 21.15 -10.93 3.42
N LEU A 53 20.29 -9.99 3.03
CA LEU A 53 19.80 -9.79 1.67
C LEU A 53 19.93 -8.33 1.28
N VAL A 54 20.11 -8.06 -0.01
CA VAL A 54 19.92 -6.72 -0.58
C VAL A 54 18.43 -6.49 -0.74
N HIS A 55 17.94 -5.34 -0.29
CA HIS A 55 16.56 -4.91 -0.55
C HIS A 55 16.55 -3.52 -1.17
N VAL A 56 15.76 -3.34 -2.23
CA VAL A 56 15.52 -2.04 -2.86
C VAL A 56 14.06 -1.64 -2.62
N SER A 57 13.85 -0.47 -2.04
CA SER A 57 12.54 0.05 -1.64
C SER A 57 12.58 1.56 -1.47
N GLY A 58 11.56 2.25 -1.98
CA GLY A 58 11.37 3.70 -1.82
C GLY A 58 11.49 4.17 -0.38
N MET A 59 10.99 3.39 0.58
CA MET A 59 11.03 3.67 2.04
C MET A 59 12.43 3.90 2.60
N PHE A 60 13.49 3.43 1.94
CA PHE A 60 14.86 3.65 2.39
C PHE A 60 15.40 5.06 2.09
N GLY A 61 14.75 5.79 1.18
CA GLY A 61 15.13 7.14 0.77
C GLY A 61 16.12 7.19 -0.40
N ALA A 62 16.01 8.25 -1.20
CA ALA A 62 16.83 8.46 -2.39
C ALA A 62 18.32 8.68 -2.05
N ALA A 63 18.64 9.18 -0.84
CA ALA A 63 20.01 9.45 -0.39
C ALA A 63 20.95 8.23 -0.44
N ARG A 64 20.39 7.00 -0.30
CA ARG A 64 21.13 5.73 -0.45
C ARG A 64 20.66 4.92 -1.65
N GLY A 65 20.17 5.59 -2.69
CA GLY A 65 19.62 4.98 -3.91
C GLY A 65 18.53 3.94 -3.61
N ASN A 66 17.68 4.22 -2.61
CA ASN A 66 16.59 3.35 -2.17
C ASN A 66 17.03 1.92 -1.80
N THR A 67 18.29 1.72 -1.41
CA THR A 67 18.88 0.38 -1.21
C THR A 67 19.42 0.23 0.21
N SER A 68 19.31 -0.99 0.77
CA SER A 68 20.02 -1.37 2.00
C SER A 68 20.30 -2.87 2.05
N LEU A 69 21.18 -3.29 2.96
CA LEU A 69 21.24 -4.67 3.43
C LEU A 69 20.22 -4.86 4.55
N VAL A 70 19.45 -5.95 4.46
CA VAL A 70 18.43 -6.32 5.43
C VAL A 70 18.66 -7.74 5.92
N ALA A 71 18.16 -8.07 7.11
CA ALA A 71 18.09 -9.44 7.59
C ALA A 71 16.65 -9.81 8.01
N PRO A 72 16.19 -11.04 7.75
CA PRO A 72 14.88 -11.48 8.21
C PRO A 72 14.93 -11.85 9.69
N LEU A 73 14.07 -11.25 10.50
CA LEU A 73 13.95 -11.53 11.93
C LEU A 73 12.90 -12.62 12.22
N ALA A 74 11.72 -12.50 11.60
CA ALA A 74 10.60 -13.41 11.77
C ALA A 74 9.58 -13.28 10.63
N TRP A 75 8.71 -14.28 10.48
CA TRP A 75 7.48 -14.15 9.70
C TRP A 75 6.47 -13.31 10.49
N HIS A 76 5.64 -12.54 9.78
CA HIS A 76 4.58 -11.78 10.45
C HIS A 76 3.55 -12.74 11.10
N PRO A 77 3.08 -12.47 12.33
CA PRO A 77 2.18 -13.38 13.06
C PRO A 77 0.87 -13.66 12.32
N GLU A 78 0.23 -12.62 11.76
CA GLU A 78 -1.04 -12.76 11.04
C GLU A 78 -0.91 -12.81 9.51
N ASN A 79 -0.17 -11.88 8.90
CA ASN A 79 -0.05 -11.77 7.46
C ASN A 79 0.99 -12.75 6.88
N ARG A 80 0.52 -13.89 6.38
CA ARG A 80 1.36 -14.94 5.75
C ARG A 80 2.21 -14.48 4.56
N ASN A 81 1.94 -13.33 3.95
CA ASN A 81 2.74 -12.80 2.85
C ASN A 81 3.78 -11.77 3.32
N ALA A 82 3.93 -11.51 4.62
CA ALA A 82 4.86 -10.52 5.16
C ALA A 82 5.97 -11.15 6.00
N VAL A 83 7.20 -10.63 5.85
CA VAL A 83 8.35 -10.89 6.71
C VAL A 83 8.78 -9.61 7.39
N ILE A 84 9.11 -9.73 8.67
CA ILE A 84 9.72 -8.66 9.46
C ILE A 84 11.21 -8.65 9.14
N MET A 85 11.66 -7.60 8.47
CA MET A 85 13.06 -7.35 8.13
C MET A 85 13.62 -6.26 9.03
N VAL A 86 14.88 -6.40 9.42
CA VAL A 86 15.68 -5.31 9.99
C VAL A 86 16.52 -4.66 8.89
N ASP A 87 16.61 -3.33 8.90
CA ASP A 87 17.56 -2.54 8.12
C ASP A 87 18.91 -2.54 8.81
N LEU A 88 19.87 -3.31 8.29
CA LEU A 88 21.20 -3.48 8.90
C LEU A 88 22.05 -2.22 8.83
N ALA A 89 21.69 -1.23 8.01
CA ALA A 89 22.36 0.07 7.99
C ALA A 89 21.86 1.01 9.11
N GLY A 90 20.76 0.67 9.77
CA GLY A 90 20.17 1.45 10.85
C GLY A 90 20.94 1.34 12.17
N ASP A 91 20.49 2.13 13.15
CA ASP A 91 20.92 2.01 14.54
C ASP A 91 20.14 0.88 15.22
N MET A 92 20.86 -0.08 15.82
CA MET A 92 20.26 -1.23 16.49
C MET A 92 19.84 -0.93 17.93
N ALA A 93 20.24 0.21 18.52
CA ALA A 93 19.92 0.56 19.90
C ALA A 93 18.42 0.46 20.23
N PRO A 94 17.46 0.96 19.40
CA PRO A 94 16.04 0.78 19.67
C PRO A 94 15.62 -0.69 19.77
N LEU A 95 16.22 -1.57 18.97
CA LEU A 95 15.94 -3.00 19.01
C LEU A 95 16.58 -3.72 20.20
N LEU A 96 17.59 -3.15 20.84
CA LEU A 96 18.27 -3.76 21.97
C LEU A 96 17.74 -3.23 23.31
N GLU A 97 17.38 -1.95 23.37
CA GLU A 97 17.09 -1.24 24.62
C GLU A 97 15.59 -1.13 24.94
N LEU A 98 14.74 -0.89 23.93
CA LEU A 98 13.30 -0.67 24.15
C LEU A 98 12.54 -2.00 24.34
N ASP A 99 11.42 -1.98 25.05
CA ASP A 99 10.46 -3.09 25.05
C ASP A 99 9.56 -3.07 23.79
N ALA A 100 8.62 -4.01 23.68
CA ALA A 100 7.76 -4.13 22.50
C ALA A 100 6.82 -2.93 22.32
N ASP A 101 6.26 -2.39 23.42
CA ASP A 101 5.30 -1.29 23.36
C ASP A 101 5.99 0.02 22.97
N ALA A 102 7.12 0.35 23.62
CA ALA A 102 7.90 1.54 23.28
C ALA A 102 8.51 1.43 21.87
N LEU A 103 8.89 0.23 21.43
CA LEU A 103 9.36 0.00 20.06
C LEU A 103 8.23 0.16 19.04
N ARG A 104 7.00 -0.24 19.38
CA ARG A 104 5.81 -0.07 18.54
C ARG A 104 5.47 1.41 18.39
N GLU A 105 5.43 2.15 19.49
CA GLU A 105 5.26 3.60 19.47
C GLU A 105 6.32 4.24 18.57
N ARG A 106 7.60 3.91 18.79
CA ARG A 106 8.74 4.41 18.00
C ARG A 106 8.63 4.08 16.50
N LEU A 107 8.02 2.95 16.14
CA LEU A 107 7.82 2.53 14.75
C LEU A 107 6.76 3.38 14.04
N TYR A 108 5.72 3.82 14.75
CA TYR A 108 4.60 4.57 14.19
C TYR A 108 4.70 6.08 14.38
N THR A 109 5.66 6.57 15.18
CA THR A 109 5.97 8.00 15.24
C THR A 109 6.59 8.50 13.93
N PRO A 110 6.02 9.53 13.28
CA PRO A 110 6.61 10.14 12.09
C PRO A 110 8.02 10.67 12.36
N ARG A 111 8.92 10.55 11.38
CA ARG A 111 10.32 10.97 11.53
C ARG A 111 10.48 12.45 11.91
N ALA A 112 9.55 13.32 11.50
CA ALA A 112 9.57 14.73 11.87
C ALA A 112 9.36 14.97 13.38
N GLU A 113 8.70 14.03 14.07
CA GLU A 113 8.37 14.10 15.49
C GLU A 113 9.41 13.38 16.37
N LEU A 114 10.28 12.56 15.77
CA LEU A 114 11.33 11.82 16.50
C LEU A 114 12.51 12.69 16.97
N GLY A 115 12.66 13.90 16.43
CA GLY A 115 13.82 14.76 16.72
C GLY A 115 15.14 14.04 16.40
N ASP A 116 16.05 13.99 17.38
CA ASP A 116 17.36 13.35 17.26
C ASP A 116 17.35 11.84 17.57
N LEU A 117 16.21 11.28 17.98
CA LEU A 117 16.13 9.86 18.34
C LEU A 117 16.21 8.95 17.09
N PRO A 118 16.94 7.82 17.17
CA PRO A 118 16.95 6.86 16.08
C PRO A 118 15.57 6.21 15.90
N ALA A 119 15.12 6.13 14.66
CA ALA A 119 13.90 5.40 14.29
C ALA A 119 14.10 3.89 14.49
N ALA A 120 13.02 3.15 14.72
CA ALA A 120 13.04 1.69 14.77
C ALA A 120 13.51 1.14 13.40
N PRO A 121 14.64 0.41 13.31
CA PRO A 121 15.21 -0.02 12.03
C PRO A 121 14.50 -1.28 11.49
N ILE A 122 13.19 -1.42 11.65
CA ILE A 122 12.43 -2.59 11.20
C ILE A 122 11.39 -2.18 10.16
N LYS A 123 11.09 -3.11 9.27
CA LYS A 123 10.04 -2.93 8.27
C LYS A 123 9.44 -4.26 7.86
N LEU A 124 8.24 -4.19 7.29
CA LEU A 124 7.64 -5.34 6.61
C LEU A 124 8.07 -5.40 5.15
N VAL A 125 8.37 -6.62 4.68
CA VAL A 125 8.51 -6.93 3.26
C VAL A 125 7.38 -7.86 2.85
N HIS A 126 6.48 -7.37 1.99
CA HIS A 126 5.32 -8.11 1.51
C HIS A 126 5.65 -8.86 0.21
N LEU A 127 5.77 -10.18 0.27
CA LEU A 127 6.17 -11.04 -0.86
C LEU A 127 5.19 -11.03 -2.03
N ASN A 128 3.93 -10.64 -1.81
CA ASN A 128 2.91 -10.52 -2.85
C ASN A 128 2.86 -9.12 -3.51
N LYS A 129 3.71 -8.18 -3.10
CA LYS A 129 3.81 -6.82 -3.68
C LYS A 129 5.08 -6.63 -4.52
N CYS A 130 5.60 -7.71 -5.11
CA CYS A 130 6.81 -7.74 -5.94
C CYS A 130 8.03 -7.00 -5.34
N PRO A 131 8.43 -7.28 -4.08
CA PRO A 131 9.56 -6.60 -3.46
C PRO A 131 10.88 -7.02 -4.14
N VAL A 132 11.80 -6.07 -4.30
CA VAL A 132 13.13 -6.36 -4.83
C VAL A 132 13.99 -6.94 -3.72
N LEU A 133 14.30 -8.23 -3.80
CA LEU A 133 15.24 -8.92 -2.91
C LEU A 133 16.32 -9.63 -3.72
N ALA A 134 17.56 -9.56 -3.23
CA ALA A 134 18.69 -10.30 -3.80
C ALA A 134 19.66 -10.78 -2.72
N GLN A 135 20.53 -11.73 -3.08
CA GLN A 135 21.59 -12.19 -2.19
C GLN A 135 22.57 -11.04 -1.90
N ALA A 136 23.17 -11.02 -0.70
CA ALA A 136 24.04 -9.94 -0.24
C ALA A 136 25.16 -9.58 -1.24
N ASN A 137 25.76 -10.58 -1.90
CA ASN A 137 26.83 -10.39 -2.90
C ASN A 137 26.39 -9.66 -4.18
N THR A 138 25.09 -9.43 -4.38
CA THR A 138 24.57 -8.61 -5.49
C THR A 138 24.94 -7.14 -5.30
N LEU A 139 25.07 -6.67 -4.05
CA LEU A 139 25.60 -5.35 -3.73
C LEU A 139 27.12 -5.45 -3.61
N ARG A 140 27.83 -5.08 -4.68
CA ARG A 140 29.29 -5.09 -4.72
C ARG A 140 29.85 -3.94 -3.86
N PRO A 141 31.08 -4.06 -3.32
CA PRO A 141 31.70 -2.98 -2.53
C PRO A 141 31.66 -1.61 -3.22
N GLN A 142 32.03 -1.55 -4.49
CA GLN A 142 31.98 -0.31 -5.30
C GLN A 142 30.58 0.30 -5.43
N ASP A 143 29.52 -0.52 -5.44
CA ASP A 143 28.14 -0.04 -5.46
C ASP A 143 27.69 0.44 -4.08
N ALA A 144 28.14 -0.25 -3.02
CA ALA A 144 27.89 0.17 -1.66
C ALA A 144 28.56 1.52 -1.35
N ASP A 145 29.82 1.71 -1.77
CA ASP A 145 30.54 2.98 -1.65
C ASP A 145 29.83 4.10 -2.42
N ARG A 146 29.41 3.83 -3.67
CA ARG A 146 28.63 4.77 -4.48
C ARG A 146 27.30 5.18 -3.82
N LEU A 147 26.72 4.29 -3.01
CA LEU A 147 25.44 4.50 -2.33
C LEU A 147 25.60 4.98 -0.87
N GLY A 148 26.83 5.12 -0.37
CA GLY A 148 27.10 5.49 1.03
C GLY A 148 26.70 4.41 2.04
N ILE A 149 26.70 3.13 1.66
CA ILE A 149 26.30 2.00 2.51
C ILE A 149 27.57 1.30 3.02
N SER A 150 27.78 1.29 4.35
CA SER A 150 28.87 0.51 4.95
C SER A 150 28.47 -0.97 5.08
N ILE A 151 29.01 -1.83 4.20
CA ILE A 151 28.81 -3.29 4.28
C ILE A 151 29.33 -3.82 5.62
N GLN A 152 30.49 -3.35 6.07
CA GLN A 152 31.11 -3.79 7.32
C GLN A 152 30.19 -3.55 8.52
N ARG A 153 29.65 -2.33 8.65
CA ARG A 153 28.68 -1.99 9.72
C ARG A 153 27.43 -2.87 9.66
N CYS A 154 26.93 -3.17 8.45
CA CYS A 154 25.78 -4.05 8.29
C CYS A 154 26.07 -5.49 8.77
N LEU A 155 27.28 -6.00 8.52
CA LEU A 155 27.70 -7.33 8.97
C LEU A 155 27.89 -7.38 10.48
N GLU A 156 28.45 -6.33 11.09
CA GLU A 156 28.57 -6.17 12.54
C GLU A 156 27.19 -6.16 13.21
N ASN A 157 26.25 -5.36 12.68
CA ASN A 157 24.87 -5.35 13.15
C ASN A 157 24.20 -6.73 13.00
N ALA A 158 24.44 -7.45 11.91
CA ALA A 158 23.92 -8.80 11.74
C ALA A 158 24.49 -9.79 12.79
N GLN A 159 25.78 -9.68 13.13
CA GLN A 159 26.39 -10.49 14.20
C GLN A 159 25.81 -10.12 15.57
N LEU A 160 25.65 -8.83 15.84
CA LEU A 160 25.05 -8.31 17.06
C LEU A 160 23.64 -8.88 17.27
N LEU A 161 22.80 -8.88 16.23
CA LEU A 161 21.45 -9.44 16.29
C LEU A 161 21.42 -10.96 16.45
N ARG A 162 22.37 -11.69 15.84
CA ARG A 162 22.50 -13.14 16.06
C ARG A 162 22.89 -13.49 17.49
N ALA A 163 23.69 -12.64 18.13
CA ALA A 163 24.05 -12.77 19.54
C ALA A 163 22.90 -12.39 20.50
N ASN A 164 21.84 -11.73 20.00
CA ASN A 164 20.70 -11.24 20.78
C ASN A 164 19.37 -11.82 20.24
N PRO A 165 19.12 -13.15 20.38
CA PRO A 165 17.93 -13.79 19.83
C PRO A 165 16.61 -13.26 20.40
N GLN A 166 16.62 -12.69 21.61
CA GLN A 166 15.45 -12.08 22.27
C GLN A 166 14.83 -10.95 21.44
N VAL A 167 15.59 -10.32 20.54
CA VAL A 167 15.08 -9.30 19.62
C VAL A 167 13.96 -9.86 18.72
N ARG A 168 14.02 -11.16 18.36
CA ARG A 168 13.01 -11.78 17.49
C ARG A 168 11.63 -11.82 18.16
N GLU A 169 11.57 -12.25 19.41
CA GLU A 169 10.32 -12.34 20.17
C GLU A 169 9.70 -10.96 20.33
N LYS A 170 10.52 -9.96 20.66
CA LYS A 170 10.10 -8.57 20.76
C LYS A 170 9.50 -8.04 19.45
N VAL A 171 10.16 -8.23 18.30
CA VAL A 171 9.62 -7.71 17.04
C VAL A 171 8.35 -8.46 16.61
N VAL A 172 8.19 -9.74 16.96
CA VAL A 172 6.94 -10.45 16.70
C VAL A 172 5.80 -9.84 17.53
N ALA A 173 6.04 -9.54 18.82
CA ALA A 173 5.05 -8.89 19.69
C ALA A 173 4.64 -7.49 19.19
N VAL A 174 5.59 -6.70 18.65
CA VAL A 174 5.31 -5.39 18.04
C VAL A 174 4.20 -5.49 16.98
N TYR A 175 4.22 -6.53 16.13
CA TYR A 175 3.24 -6.72 15.04
C TYR A 175 2.05 -7.61 15.41
N ALA A 176 2.08 -8.33 16.54
CA ALA A 176 0.98 -9.17 16.99
C ALA A 176 -0.13 -8.35 17.68
N GLU A 177 0.26 -7.30 18.41
CA GLU A 177 -0.64 -6.49 19.23
C GLU A 177 -0.85 -5.09 18.63
N ALA A 178 -0.67 -4.94 17.32
CA ALA A 178 -0.97 -3.68 16.66
C ALA A 178 -2.45 -3.35 16.89
N GLU A 179 -2.73 -2.15 17.44
CA GLU A 179 -4.11 -1.75 17.72
C GLU A 179 -4.95 -1.88 16.44
N PRO A 180 -6.11 -2.55 16.51
CA PRO A 180 -6.97 -2.67 15.36
C PRO A 180 -7.43 -1.26 14.96
N PHE A 181 -7.07 -0.85 13.75
CA PHE A 181 -7.65 0.33 13.11
C PHE A 181 -9.16 0.24 13.23
N VAL A 182 -9.82 1.29 13.75
CA VAL A 182 -11.28 1.34 13.85
C VAL A 182 -11.85 1.17 12.44
N PRO A 183 -12.54 0.04 12.14
CA PRO A 183 -12.98 -0.22 10.78
C PRO A 183 -13.93 0.87 10.31
N SER A 184 -13.75 1.35 9.08
CA SER A 184 -14.68 2.33 8.51
C SER A 184 -16.05 1.68 8.34
N GLU A 185 -17.11 2.40 8.70
CA GLU A 185 -18.48 2.01 8.41
C GLU A 185 -18.81 2.10 6.91
N ASN A 186 -18.04 2.83 6.11
CA ASN A 186 -18.24 2.92 4.66
C ASN A 186 -17.86 1.59 3.99
N VAL A 187 -18.83 0.91 3.38
CA VAL A 187 -18.63 -0.38 2.71
C VAL A 187 -17.56 -0.33 1.61
N ASP A 188 -17.40 0.82 0.94
CA ASP A 188 -16.39 0.99 -0.12
C ASP A 188 -14.95 0.89 0.44
N ALA A 189 -14.76 1.15 1.74
CA ALA A 189 -13.47 1.06 2.43
C ALA A 189 -13.21 -0.30 3.09
N GLN A 190 -14.14 -1.26 2.98
CA GLN A 190 -14.09 -2.55 3.70
C GLN A 190 -13.51 -3.71 2.87
N LEU A 191 -12.78 -3.42 1.78
CA LEU A 191 -12.18 -4.44 0.91
C LEU A 191 -11.27 -5.41 1.68
N TYR A 192 -10.53 -4.91 2.67
CA TYR A 192 -9.57 -5.69 3.44
C TYR A 192 -10.14 -6.31 4.73
N ASN A 193 -11.45 -6.21 4.98
CA ASN A 193 -12.12 -6.80 6.16
C ASN A 193 -12.30 -8.34 6.06
N GLY A 194 -11.50 -9.01 5.22
CA GLY A 194 -11.55 -10.45 5.02
C GLY A 194 -11.98 -10.87 3.61
N PHE A 195 -11.61 -12.09 3.26
CA PHE A 195 -11.97 -12.70 1.97
C PHE A 195 -13.40 -13.25 2.01
N PHE A 196 -14.10 -13.14 0.89
CA PHE A 196 -15.42 -13.76 0.72
C PHE A 196 -15.34 -15.28 0.64
N SER A 197 -16.34 -15.96 1.21
CA SER A 197 -16.49 -17.41 1.16
C SER A 197 -16.70 -17.92 -0.28
N ASP A 198 -16.44 -19.20 -0.52
CA ASP A 198 -16.67 -19.81 -1.84
C ASP A 198 -18.14 -19.72 -2.27
N ALA A 199 -19.07 -19.85 -1.30
CA ALA A 199 -20.50 -19.69 -1.51
C ALA A 199 -20.85 -18.25 -1.93
N ASP A 200 -20.35 -17.25 -1.20
CA ASP A 200 -20.58 -15.83 -1.55
C ASP A 200 -19.99 -15.46 -2.90
N ARG A 201 -18.81 -16.00 -3.26
CA ARG A 201 -18.22 -15.78 -4.59
C ARG A 201 -19.06 -16.36 -5.71
N ALA A 202 -19.64 -17.55 -5.51
CA ALA A 202 -20.56 -18.14 -6.47
C ALA A 202 -21.86 -17.31 -6.57
N ALA A 203 -22.40 -16.85 -5.44
CA ALA A 203 -23.57 -15.99 -5.39
C ALA A 203 -23.35 -14.64 -6.10
N MET A 204 -22.22 -13.98 -5.87
CA MET A 204 -21.84 -12.74 -6.58
C MET A 204 -21.66 -12.97 -8.09
N LYS A 205 -21.23 -14.17 -8.51
CA LYS A 205 -21.17 -14.51 -9.94
C LYS A 205 -22.58 -14.56 -10.56
N ILE A 206 -23.55 -15.14 -9.86
CA ILE A 206 -24.95 -15.13 -10.32
C ILE A 206 -25.47 -13.70 -10.46
N VAL A 207 -25.16 -12.82 -9.50
CA VAL A 207 -25.48 -11.38 -9.59
C VAL A 207 -24.87 -10.75 -10.84
N LEU A 208 -23.60 -11.03 -11.16
CA LEU A 208 -22.94 -10.49 -12.34
C LEU A 208 -23.55 -10.98 -13.67
N GLU A 209 -24.03 -12.22 -13.71
CA GLU A 209 -24.66 -12.82 -14.90
C GLU A 209 -26.15 -12.48 -15.03
N THR A 210 -26.77 -11.94 -13.97
CA THR A 210 -28.19 -11.56 -13.94
C THR A 210 -28.38 -10.17 -14.52
N GLU A 211 -29.36 -10.01 -15.41
CA GLU A 211 -29.69 -8.69 -15.95
C GLU A 211 -30.12 -7.71 -14.84
N PRO A 212 -29.70 -6.42 -14.89
CA PRO A 212 -29.98 -5.45 -13.83
C PRO A 212 -31.44 -5.33 -13.40
N ARG A 213 -32.38 -5.44 -14.36
CA ARG A 213 -33.83 -5.40 -14.11
C ARG A 213 -34.35 -6.58 -13.28
N ASN A 214 -33.64 -7.71 -13.28
CA ASN A 214 -34.02 -8.93 -12.56
C ASN A 214 -33.32 -9.04 -11.20
N LEU A 215 -32.30 -8.20 -10.93
CA LEU A 215 -31.57 -8.21 -9.65
C LEU A 215 -32.48 -8.01 -8.42
N PRO A 216 -33.52 -7.16 -8.43
CA PRO A 216 -34.39 -7.00 -7.26
C PRO A 216 -35.22 -8.26 -6.95
N ALA A 217 -35.51 -9.08 -7.97
CA ALA A 217 -36.29 -10.31 -7.83
C ALA A 217 -35.44 -11.53 -7.47
N LEU A 218 -34.12 -11.36 -7.36
CA LEU A 218 -33.17 -12.42 -7.12
C LEU A 218 -33.12 -12.74 -5.61
N ASP A 219 -33.71 -13.86 -5.21
CA ASP A 219 -33.69 -14.33 -3.82
C ASP A 219 -32.40 -15.11 -3.54
N ILE A 220 -31.35 -14.37 -3.18
CA ILE A 220 -30.04 -14.92 -2.81
C ILE A 220 -29.70 -14.48 -1.39
N THR A 221 -29.33 -15.46 -0.55
CA THR A 221 -28.80 -15.21 0.77
C THR A 221 -27.28 -15.09 0.72
N PHE A 222 -26.74 -14.01 1.29
CA PHE A 222 -25.30 -13.80 1.45
C PHE A 222 -24.88 -14.06 2.89
N ALA A 223 -23.74 -14.71 3.10
CA ALA A 223 -23.18 -14.88 4.44
C ALA A 223 -22.45 -13.61 4.90
N ASP A 224 -21.78 -12.92 3.96
CA ASP A 224 -21.06 -11.69 4.25
C ASP A 224 -21.97 -10.45 4.16
N LYS A 225 -22.13 -9.75 5.28
CA LYS A 225 -22.98 -8.56 5.44
C LYS A 225 -22.59 -7.40 4.52
N ARG A 226 -21.38 -7.38 3.98
CA ARG A 226 -20.93 -6.34 3.04
C ARG A 226 -21.66 -6.44 1.71
N ILE A 227 -22.05 -7.65 1.29
CA ILE A 227 -22.52 -7.89 -0.08
C ILE A 227 -23.85 -7.20 -0.35
N GLU A 228 -24.78 -7.19 0.59
CA GLU A 228 -26.07 -6.49 0.43
C GLU A 228 -25.87 -4.97 0.23
N ARG A 229 -24.97 -4.38 1.02
CA ARG A 229 -24.62 -2.95 0.91
C ARG A 229 -23.90 -2.65 -0.41
N LEU A 230 -22.97 -3.52 -0.82
CA LEU A 230 -22.29 -3.43 -2.11
C LEU A 230 -23.27 -3.54 -3.28
N LEU A 231 -24.23 -4.47 -3.22
CA LEU A 231 -25.23 -4.69 -4.27
C LEU A 231 -26.17 -3.50 -4.42
N PHE A 232 -26.64 -2.93 -3.30
CA PHE A 232 -27.43 -1.70 -3.34
C PHE A 232 -26.65 -0.55 -3.98
N ASN A 233 -25.41 -0.29 -3.55
CA ASN A 233 -24.57 0.76 -4.13
C ASN A 233 -24.27 0.50 -5.61
N TYR A 234 -24.01 -0.75 -5.99
CA TYR A 234 -23.78 -1.14 -7.38
C TYR A 234 -24.98 -0.83 -8.27
N ARG A 235 -26.19 -1.22 -7.85
CA ARG A 235 -27.42 -0.92 -8.58
C ARG A 235 -27.68 0.59 -8.64
N ALA A 236 -27.58 1.28 -7.51
CA ALA A 236 -27.90 2.70 -7.45
C ALA A 236 -26.94 3.58 -8.26
N ARG A 237 -25.66 3.23 -8.32
CA ARG A 237 -24.64 3.96 -9.10
C ARG A 237 -24.71 3.67 -10.60
N ASN A 238 -24.93 2.41 -11.00
CA ASN A 238 -24.80 1.99 -12.40
C ASN A 238 -26.14 1.86 -13.13
N PHE A 239 -27.21 1.54 -12.41
CA PHE A 239 -28.54 1.27 -12.97
C PHE A 239 -29.64 1.97 -12.15
N PRO A 240 -29.58 3.29 -11.95
CA PRO A 240 -30.52 4.01 -11.07
C PRO A 240 -31.99 3.84 -11.48
N GLY A 241 -32.27 3.63 -12.77
CA GLY A 241 -33.62 3.33 -13.28
C GLY A 241 -34.19 1.97 -12.87
N THR A 242 -33.42 1.12 -12.17
CA THR A 242 -33.88 -0.16 -11.61
C THR A 242 -34.28 -0.06 -10.14
N LEU A 243 -34.14 1.11 -9.52
CA LEU A 243 -34.51 1.33 -8.13
C LEU A 243 -36.00 1.62 -8.00
N ASP A 244 -36.65 1.00 -7.02
CA ASP A 244 -38.02 1.39 -6.63
C ASP A 244 -38.04 2.73 -5.86
N GLU A 245 -39.24 3.24 -5.55
CA GLU A 245 -39.39 4.53 -4.87
C GLU A 245 -38.68 4.59 -3.49
N HIS A 246 -38.75 3.50 -2.73
CA HIS A 246 -38.12 3.43 -1.40
C HIS A 246 -36.59 3.39 -1.52
N GLU A 247 -36.08 2.62 -2.47
CA GLU A 247 -34.65 2.55 -2.80
C GLU A 247 -34.11 3.90 -3.31
N GLN A 248 -34.89 4.62 -4.11
CA GLN A 248 -34.54 5.97 -4.56
C GLN A 248 -34.46 6.95 -3.38
N GLN A 249 -35.40 6.92 -2.44
CA GLN A 249 -35.35 7.76 -1.23
C GLN A 249 -34.14 7.40 -0.35
N ARG A 250 -33.87 6.10 -0.18
CA ARG A 250 -32.67 5.63 0.54
C ARG A 250 -31.39 6.13 -0.12
N TRP A 251 -31.32 6.11 -1.45
CA TRP A 251 -30.15 6.62 -2.18
C TRP A 251 -30.02 8.15 -2.09
N LEU A 252 -31.13 8.88 -2.12
CA LEU A 252 -31.15 10.32 -1.91
C LEU A 252 -30.63 10.69 -0.52
N GLU A 253 -31.06 9.96 0.51
CA GLU A 253 -30.56 10.15 1.87
C GLU A 253 -29.06 9.83 1.99
N HIS A 254 -28.59 8.75 1.35
CA HIS A 254 -27.17 8.47 1.25
C HIS A 254 -26.39 9.62 0.59
N ARG A 255 -26.89 10.19 -0.50
CA ARG A 255 -26.27 11.37 -1.16
C ARG A 255 -26.24 12.58 -0.25
N ARG A 256 -27.30 12.85 0.52
CA ARG A 256 -27.34 13.97 1.50
C ARG A 256 -26.31 13.81 2.61
N GLN A 257 -26.04 12.58 3.06
CA GLN A 257 -25.01 12.29 4.05
C GLN A 257 -23.59 12.47 3.50
N VAL A 258 -23.40 12.36 2.18
CA VAL A 258 -22.13 12.64 1.51
C VAL A 258 -21.97 14.15 1.27
N PHE A 259 -23.00 14.79 0.70
CA PHE A 259 -23.00 16.22 0.36
C PHE A 259 -23.56 17.07 1.51
N THR A 260 -22.96 16.96 2.70
CA THR A 260 -23.35 17.83 3.82
C THR A 260 -22.92 19.27 3.55
N PRO A 261 -23.56 20.28 4.17
CA PRO A 261 -23.15 21.67 4.03
C PRO A 261 -21.67 21.90 4.34
N GLU A 262 -21.13 21.21 5.35
CA GLU A 262 -19.72 21.31 5.75
C GLU A 262 -18.79 20.76 4.67
N PHE A 263 -19.13 19.61 4.07
CA PHE A 263 -18.35 19.03 2.96
C PHE A 263 -18.36 19.95 1.74
N LEU A 264 -19.54 20.44 1.36
CA LEU A 264 -19.68 21.32 0.19
C LEU A 264 -18.97 22.67 0.39
N GLN A 265 -19.00 23.22 1.60
CA GLN A 265 -18.25 24.43 1.94
C GLN A 265 -16.74 24.19 1.85
N ALA A 266 -16.23 23.10 2.43
CA ALA A 266 -14.81 22.76 2.36
C ALA A 266 -14.34 22.56 0.90
N TYR A 267 -15.16 21.89 0.08
CA TYR A 267 -14.88 21.73 -1.34
C TYR A 267 -14.88 23.06 -2.10
N ALA A 268 -15.82 23.96 -1.79
CA ALA A 268 -15.86 25.31 -2.37
C ALA A 268 -14.63 26.14 -1.98
N ASP A 269 -14.23 26.10 -0.70
CA ASP A 269 -13.07 26.81 -0.19
C ASP A 269 -11.77 26.30 -0.85
N GLU A 270 -11.65 24.97 -1.04
CA GLU A 270 -10.53 24.37 -1.75
C GLU A 270 -10.46 24.84 -3.21
N LEU A 271 -11.59 24.83 -3.94
CA LEU A 271 -11.64 25.33 -5.32
C LEU A 271 -11.28 26.82 -5.39
N GLN A 272 -11.75 27.63 -4.44
CA GLN A 272 -11.42 29.06 -4.38
C GLN A 272 -9.93 29.29 -4.12
N MET A 273 -9.34 28.55 -3.17
CA MET A 273 -7.91 28.61 -2.87
C MET A 273 -7.08 28.25 -4.12
N LEU A 274 -7.42 27.15 -4.80
CA LEU A 274 -6.73 26.70 -6.00
C LEU A 274 -6.89 27.68 -7.17
N TYR A 275 -8.06 28.32 -7.28
CA TYR A 275 -8.30 29.34 -8.31
C TYR A 275 -7.38 30.55 -8.14
N GLN A 276 -7.13 30.97 -6.89
CA GLN A 276 -6.17 32.04 -6.58
C GLN A 276 -4.73 31.60 -6.83
N GLN A 277 -4.37 30.38 -6.39
CA GLN A 277 -3.03 29.84 -6.55
C GLN A 277 -2.62 29.69 -8.02
N TYR A 278 -3.55 29.33 -8.90
CA TYR A 278 -3.32 29.09 -10.32
C TYR A 278 -3.89 30.18 -11.23
N ALA A 279 -3.99 31.42 -10.74
CA ALA A 279 -4.60 32.55 -11.45
C ALA A 279 -4.03 32.81 -12.86
N ASP A 280 -2.76 32.49 -13.10
CA ASP A 280 -2.10 32.68 -14.40
C ASP A 280 -2.17 31.45 -15.33
N ASP A 281 -2.66 30.31 -14.84
CA ASP A 281 -2.76 29.06 -15.59
C ASP A 281 -4.18 28.86 -16.14
N LYS A 282 -4.41 29.35 -17.36
CA LYS A 282 -5.72 29.32 -18.03
C LYS A 282 -6.33 27.92 -18.13
N GLU A 283 -5.50 26.88 -18.30
CA GLU A 283 -5.98 25.50 -18.42
C GLU A 283 -6.50 24.98 -17.08
N LYS A 284 -5.73 25.19 -16.00
CA LYS A 284 -6.18 24.85 -14.64
C LYS A 284 -7.42 25.63 -14.23
N LEU A 285 -7.50 26.92 -14.56
CA LEU A 285 -8.69 27.72 -14.28
C LEU A 285 -9.94 27.19 -15.01
N ALA A 286 -9.79 26.71 -16.25
CA ALA A 286 -10.89 26.10 -16.98
C ALA A 286 -11.37 24.80 -16.30
N GLN A 287 -10.44 23.96 -15.83
CA GLN A 287 -10.76 22.74 -15.08
C GLN A 287 -11.46 23.06 -13.75
N LEU A 288 -10.97 24.04 -12.98
CA LEU A 288 -11.60 24.45 -11.71
C LEU A 288 -13.03 24.97 -11.91
N LYS A 289 -13.27 25.73 -12.99
CA LYS A 289 -14.63 26.16 -13.36
C LYS A 289 -15.53 24.98 -13.71
N ALA A 290 -15.01 23.99 -14.44
CA ALA A 290 -15.76 22.79 -14.76
C ALA A 290 -16.09 21.96 -13.51
N LEU A 291 -15.17 21.87 -12.54
CA LEU A 291 -15.41 21.22 -11.24
C LEU A 291 -16.50 21.92 -10.44
N TRP A 292 -16.51 23.25 -10.43
CA TRP A 292 -17.58 24.03 -9.79
C TRP A 292 -18.93 23.79 -10.47
N GLN A 293 -18.99 23.86 -11.80
CA GLN A 293 -20.22 23.59 -12.54
C GLN A 293 -20.75 22.19 -12.26
N TYR A 294 -19.88 21.18 -12.27
CA TYR A 294 -20.26 19.81 -11.96
C TYR A 294 -20.80 19.66 -10.53
N ALA A 295 -20.21 20.36 -9.55
CA ALA A 295 -20.72 20.38 -8.18
C ALA A 295 -22.13 20.98 -8.08
N GLN A 296 -22.45 21.99 -8.89
CA GLN A 296 -23.80 22.57 -8.96
C GLN A 296 -24.81 21.60 -9.60
N ASP A 297 -24.37 20.82 -10.59
CA ASP A 297 -25.24 19.90 -11.31
C ASP A 297 -25.49 18.59 -10.53
N ILE A 298 -24.53 18.15 -9.71
CA ILE A 298 -24.57 16.85 -9.02
C ILE A 298 -25.27 16.88 -7.66
N VAL A 299 -25.45 18.05 -7.03
CA VAL A 299 -26.10 18.19 -5.72
C VAL A 299 -27.61 18.27 -5.90
#